data_AF-A0A3D1PKF2-F1
#
_entry.id   AF-A0A3D1PKF2-F1
#
_cell.length_a   1.000
_cell.length_b   1.000
_cell.length_c   1.000
_cell.angle_alpha   90.00
_cell.angle_beta   90.00
_cell.angle_gamma   90.00
#
_symmetry.space_group_name_H-M   'P 1'
#
loop_
_entity.id
_entity.type
_entity.pdbx_description
1 polymer ?
#
loop_
_entity_poly.entity_id
_entity_poly.type
_entity_poly.pdbx_seq_one_letter_code
_entity_poly.pdbx_strand_id
1 'polypeptide(L)'
;MEFNRCSRCGSFYISEGNVCPKCSTKDGFEFSNFKSYVQENGLENSLDTISGETGISVKNLNRFLGYEEFKGFKNTLKNKTKNINNINLD
;
A
#
# COMPACT_ATOMS: atom_id res chain seq x y z
N MET A 1 -26.31 8.23 -5.72
CA MET A 1 -25.37 9.02 -4.90
C MET A 1 -25.03 8.19 -3.68
N GLU A 2 -23.75 7.88 -3.48
CA GLU A 2 -23.27 7.14 -2.31
C GLU A 2 -22.70 8.10 -1.27
N PHE A 3 -23.03 7.90 0.00
CA PHE A 3 -22.42 8.63 1.11
C PHE A 3 -21.25 7.80 1.65
N ASN A 4 -20.03 8.26 1.37
CA ASN A 4 -18.80 7.50 1.59
C ASN A 4 -17.88 8.19 2.58
N ARG A 5 -17.04 7.40 3.28
CA ARG A 5 -15.93 7.89 4.11
C ARG A 5 -14.61 7.64 3.37
N CYS A 6 -13.82 8.69 3.16
CA CYS A 6 -12.61 8.59 2.35
C CYS A 6 -11.56 7.69 3.03
N SER A 7 -11.13 6.64 2.31
CA SER A 7 -10.11 5.70 2.81
C SER A 7 -8.74 6.35 3.05
N ARG A 8 -8.44 7.46 2.37
CA ARG A 8 -7.20 8.24 2.54
C ARG A 8 -7.29 9.19 3.75
N CYS A 9 -8.18 10.18 3.70
CA CYS A 9 -8.23 11.28 4.68
C CYS A 9 -9.33 11.15 5.75
N GLY A 10 -10.28 10.22 5.59
CA GLY A 10 -11.36 10.00 6.56
C GLY A 10 -12.55 10.97 6.46
N SER A 11 -12.51 11.98 5.59
CA SER A 11 -13.62 12.90 5.37
C SER A 11 -14.81 12.21 4.69
N PHE A 12 -16.04 12.64 5.03
CA PHE A 12 -17.24 12.23 4.32
C PHE A 12 -17.38 12.97 2.99
N TYR A 13 -17.90 12.28 1.97
CA TYR A 13 -18.12 12.84 0.64
C TYR A 13 -19.25 12.08 -0.09
N ILE A 14 -19.80 12.71 -1.12
CA ILE A 14 -20.86 12.14 -1.96
C ILE A 14 -20.34 12.00 -3.39
N SER A 15 -19.75 10.85 -3.67
CA SER A 15 -19.36 10.42 -5.02
C SER A 15 -19.10 8.92 -5.01
N GLU A 16 -19.05 8.33 -6.19
CA GLU A 16 -18.61 6.94 -6.37
C GLU A 16 -17.12 6.78 -5.98
N GLY A 17 -16.73 5.55 -5.65
CA GLY A 17 -15.37 5.17 -5.27
C GLY A 17 -15.06 5.33 -3.78
N ASN A 18 -13.83 5.00 -3.38
CA ASN A 18 -13.38 4.93 -1.97
C ASN A 18 -12.45 6.08 -1.53
N VAL A 19 -12.15 7.03 -2.43
CA VAL A 19 -11.32 8.22 -2.17
C VAL A 19 -12.11 9.46 -2.60
N CYS A 20 -12.12 10.51 -1.75
CA CYS A 20 -12.87 11.72 -2.06
C CYS A 20 -12.22 12.53 -3.19
N PRO A 21 -12.97 13.40 -3.88
CA PRO A 21 -12.45 14.23 -4.98
C PRO A 21 -11.25 15.10 -4.61
N LYS A 22 -11.15 15.55 -3.34
CA LYS A 22 -10.00 16.34 -2.86
C LYS A 22 -8.71 15.51 -2.77
N CYS A 23 -8.83 14.20 -2.68
CA CYS A 23 -7.74 13.28 -2.48
C CYS A 23 -7.35 12.51 -3.75
N SER A 24 -8.27 12.38 -4.71
CA SER A 24 -8.12 11.48 -5.88
C SER A 24 -6.82 11.72 -6.65
N THR A 25 -6.47 12.97 -6.97
CA THR A 25 -5.25 13.30 -7.72
C THR A 25 -3.98 12.88 -6.96
N LYS A 26 -3.87 13.26 -5.68
CA LYS A 26 -2.71 12.91 -4.85
C LYS A 26 -2.64 11.40 -4.61
N ASP A 27 -3.79 10.75 -4.47
CA ASP A 27 -3.87 9.30 -4.31
C ASP A 27 -3.37 8.54 -5.53
N GLY A 28 -3.82 8.94 -6.71
CA GLY A 28 -3.36 8.37 -7.97
C GLY A 28 -1.86 8.55 -8.17
N PHE A 29 -1.33 9.75 -7.89
CA PHE A 29 0.10 10.01 -7.99
C PHE A 29 0.93 9.12 -7.05
N GLU A 30 0.57 9.07 -5.75
CA GLU A 30 1.26 8.20 -4.79
C GLU A 30 1.14 6.73 -5.18
N PHE A 31 -0.01 6.31 -5.71
CA PHE A 31 -0.22 4.94 -6.17
C PHE A 31 0.69 4.57 -7.33
N SER A 32 0.78 5.43 -8.35
CA SER A 32 1.69 5.24 -9.49
C SER A 32 3.15 5.23 -9.04
N ASN A 33 3.55 6.15 -8.15
CA ASN A 33 4.92 6.18 -7.62
C ASN A 33 5.26 4.90 -6.85
N PHE A 34 4.35 4.41 -6.00
CA PHE A 34 4.53 3.15 -5.29
C PHE A 34 4.65 1.97 -6.26
N LYS A 35 3.85 1.93 -7.33
CA LYS A 35 3.93 0.89 -8.35
C LYS A 35 5.30 0.88 -9.04
N SER A 36 5.81 2.03 -9.46
CA SER A 36 7.16 2.15 -10.03
C SER A 36 8.23 1.69 -9.05
N TYR A 37 8.14 2.12 -7.79
CA TYR A 37 9.05 1.67 -6.74
C TYR A 37 9.07 0.14 -6.60
N VAL A 38 7.90 -0.51 -6.56
CA VAL A 38 7.80 -1.98 -6.43
C VAL A 38 8.35 -2.70 -7.66
N GLN A 39 8.18 -2.14 -8.87
CA GLN A 39 8.73 -2.72 -10.09
C GLN A 39 10.26 -2.67 -10.13
N GLU A 40 10.87 -1.60 -9.61
CA GLU A 40 12.31 -1.38 -9.63
C GLU A 40 13.03 -2.07 -8.45
N ASN A 41 12.43 -2.05 -7.26
CA ASN A 41 13.09 -2.43 -6.01
C ASN A 41 12.47 -3.67 -5.34
N GLY A 42 11.32 -4.13 -5.83
CA GLY A 42 10.54 -5.16 -5.16
C GLY A 42 9.82 -4.66 -3.90
N LEU A 43 9.50 -5.61 -3.00
CA LEU A 43 8.77 -5.35 -1.75
C LEU A 43 9.49 -5.93 -0.52
N GLU A 44 10.81 -6.11 -0.61
CA GLU A 44 11.65 -6.68 0.44
C GLU A 44 11.88 -5.72 1.60
N ASN A 45 11.84 -4.42 1.33
CA ASN A 45 12.05 -3.36 2.31
C ASN A 45 10.84 -3.19 3.24
N SER A 46 11.09 -2.71 4.45
CA SER A 46 10.03 -2.37 5.40
C SER A 46 9.17 -1.22 4.88
N LEU A 47 7.91 -1.13 5.33
CA LEU A 47 7.04 -0.02 4.92
C LEU A 47 7.57 1.34 5.39
N ASP A 48 8.28 1.40 6.51
CA ASP A 48 8.94 2.61 6.99
C ASP A 48 10.06 3.05 6.06
N THR A 49 10.88 2.10 5.58
CA THR A 49 11.93 2.38 4.57
C THR A 49 11.31 2.92 3.28
N ILE A 50 10.31 2.22 2.75
CA ILE A 50 9.62 2.63 1.52
C ILE A 50 8.95 4.00 1.71
N SER A 51 8.39 4.26 2.90
CA SER A 51 7.80 5.56 3.23
C SER A 51 8.85 6.68 3.21
N GLY A 52 10.05 6.42 3.70
CA GLY A 52 11.17 7.37 3.68
C GLY A 52 11.66 7.68 2.27
N GLU A 53 11.74 6.67 1.40
CA GLU A 53 12.25 6.80 0.03
C GLU A 53 11.21 7.42 -0.92
N THR A 54 9.94 7.04 -0.78
CA THR A 54 8.86 7.47 -1.70
C THR A 54 8.12 8.73 -1.22
N GLY A 55 8.26 9.09 0.06
CA GLY A 55 7.47 10.14 0.70
C GLY A 55 5.99 9.78 0.94
N ILE A 56 5.59 8.53 0.68
CA ILE A 56 4.22 8.05 0.85
C ILE A 56 4.04 7.57 2.28
N SER A 57 3.01 8.04 2.98
CA SER A 57 2.76 7.58 4.36
C SER A 57 2.56 6.06 4.44
N VAL A 58 3.08 5.44 5.52
CA VAL A 58 2.89 4.01 5.84
C VAL A 58 1.42 3.59 5.82
N LYS A 59 0.50 4.47 6.24
CA LYS A 59 -0.95 4.24 6.16
C LYS A 59 -1.43 4.00 4.72
N ASN A 60 -0.97 4.83 3.77
CA ASN A 60 -1.33 4.69 2.36
C ASN A 60 -0.65 3.47 1.73
N LEU A 61 0.62 3.20 2.05
CA LEU A 61 1.31 2.00 1.59
C LEU A 61 0.56 0.72 2.01
N ASN A 62 0.16 0.63 3.29
CA ASN A 62 -0.66 -0.49 3.77
C ASN A 62 -1.99 -0.64 3.02
N ARG A 63 -2.65 0.48 2.68
CA ARG A 63 -3.89 0.46 1.88
C ARG A 63 -3.62 -0.05 0.46
N PHE A 64 -2.55 0.40 -0.19
CA PHE A 64 -2.19 0.01 -1.56
C PHE A 64 -1.83 -1.48 -1.64
N LEU A 65 -1.14 -2.03 -0.64
CA LEU A 65 -0.88 -3.47 -0.54
C LEU A 65 -2.15 -4.34 -0.42
N GLY A 66 -3.30 -3.73 -0.15
CA GLY A 66 -4.60 -4.40 -0.15
C GLY A 66 -5.22 -4.57 -1.54
N TYR A 67 -4.72 -3.87 -2.57
CA TYR A 67 -5.28 -3.92 -3.92
C TYR A 67 -4.84 -5.20 -4.65
N GLU A 68 -5.69 -5.69 -5.56
CA GLU A 68 -5.49 -6.96 -6.28
C GLU A 68 -4.12 -7.05 -6.95
N GLU A 69 -3.66 -5.94 -7.56
CA GLU A 69 -2.38 -5.91 -8.26
C GLU A 69 -1.16 -6.13 -7.35
N PHE A 70 -1.29 -5.87 -6.05
CA PHE A 70 -0.22 -6.10 -5.07
C PHE A 70 -0.36 -7.42 -4.28
N LYS A 71 -1.47 -8.16 -4.44
CA LYS A 71 -1.65 -9.45 -3.75
C LYS A 71 -0.61 -10.49 -4.15
N GLY A 72 -0.13 -10.47 -5.40
CA GLY A 72 0.93 -11.37 -5.88
C GLY A 72 2.23 -11.19 -5.08
N PHE A 73 2.58 -9.96 -4.72
CA PHE A 73 3.79 -9.65 -3.95
C PHE A 73 3.69 -10.01 -2.47
N LYS A 74 2.46 -9.99 -1.91
CA LYS A 74 2.21 -10.37 -0.50
C LYS A 74 2.53 -11.84 -0.21
N ASN A 75 2.40 -12.72 -1.21
CA ASN A 75 2.76 -14.13 -1.08
C ASN A 75 4.29 -14.32 -0.93
N THR A 76 5.08 -13.51 -1.61
CA THR A 76 6.55 -13.49 -1.50
C THR A 76 7.00 -13.10 -0.09
N LEU A 77 6.34 -12.10 0.52
CA LEU A 77 6.59 -11.68 1.91
C LEU A 77 6.25 -12.78 2.93
N LYS A 78 5.06 -13.38 2.84
CA LYS A 78 4.64 -14.43 3.78
C LYS A 78 5.54 -15.67 3.75
N ASN A 79 6.05 -16.03 2.57
CA ASN A 79 6.96 -17.17 2.42
C ASN A 79 8.36 -16.85 3.00
N LYS A 80 8.82 -15.60 2.90
CA LYS A 80 10.08 -15.14 3.52
C LYS A 80 10.00 -15.18 5.05
N THR A 81 8.90 -14.71 5.65
CA THR A 81 8.69 -14.76 7.11
C THR A 81 8.60 -16.19 7.63
N LYS A 82 7.96 -17.11 6.90
CA LYS A 82 7.89 -18.54 7.29
C LYS A 82 9.26 -19.23 7.27
N ASN A 83 10.13 -18.89 6.32
CA ASN A 83 11.47 -19.48 6.26
C ASN A 83 12.39 -19.00 7.40
N ILE A 84 12.21 -17.77 7.90
CA ILE A 84 12.99 -17.25 9.04
C ILE A 84 12.60 -17.95 10.35
N ASN A 85 11.34 -18.35 10.51
CA ASN A 85 10.88 -19.01 11.74
C ASN A 85 11.26 -20.51 11.82
N ASN A 86 11.92 -21.06 10.80
CA ASN A 86 12.36 -22.47 10.75
C ASN A 86 13.87 -22.65 10.98
N ILE A 87 14.60 -21.58 11.30
CA ILE A 87 15.99 -21.63 11.74
C ILE A 87 16.01 -21.37 13.25
N ASN A 88 15.75 -22.42 14.03
CA ASN A 88 16.34 -22.72 15.35
C ASN A 88 15.43 -23.67 16.16
N LEU A 89 15.75 -24.96 16.11
CA LEU A 89 15.54 -25.93 17.19
C LEU A 89 16.55 -27.06 17.00
N ASP A 90 17.79 -26.78 17.45
CA ASP A 90 18.74 -27.74 17.99
C ASP A 90 19.45 -27.07 19.18
#